data_AF-A0A3R0DCN8-F1
#
_entry.id   AF-A0A3R0DCN8-F1
#
_cell.length_a   1.000
_cell.length_b   1.000
_cell.length_c   1.000
_cell.angle_alpha   90.00
_cell.angle_beta   90.00
_cell.angle_gamma   90.00
#
_symmetry.space_group_name_H-M   'P 1'
#
loop_
_entity.id
_entity.type
_entity.pdbx_description
1 polymer ?
#
loop_
_entity_poly.entity_id
_entity_poly.type
_entity_poly.pdbx_seq_one_letter_code
_entity_poly.pdbx_strand_id
1 'polypeptide(L)' 'MAKTKQEWLYQLRRCSSLKTLEKIISHNQYKLTADDIEAFNSAADHRLAELTMNKLYDKVPASVWKYVQ' A
#
# COMPACT_ATOMS: atom_id res chain seq x y z
N MET A 1 15.99 -0.28 -12.64
CA MET A 1 14.82 -1.19 -12.69
C MET A 1 13.84 -0.68 -11.65
N ALA A 2 12.68 -0.18 -12.08
CA ALA A 2 11.65 0.27 -11.17
C ALA A 2 11.09 -0.92 -10.39
N LYS A 3 10.78 -0.70 -9.12
CA LYS A 3 10.33 -1.79 -8.24
C LYS A 3 8.85 -2.07 -8.46
N THR A 4 8.48 -3.35 -8.57
CA THR A 4 7.10 -3.72 -8.89
C THR A 4 6.15 -3.47 -7.71
N LYS A 5 4.85 -3.32 -8.01
CA LYS A 5 3.78 -3.25 -6.99
C LYS A 5 3.91 -4.38 -5.97
N GLN A 6 4.20 -5.61 -6.42
CA GLN A 6 4.20 -6.79 -5.56
C GLN A 6 5.37 -6.76 -4.57
N GLU A 7 6.55 -6.31 -5.02
CA GLU A 7 7.73 -6.08 -4.18
C GLU A 7 7.45 -5.04 -3.09
N TRP A 8 6.77 -3.94 -3.44
CA TRP A 8 6.33 -2.94 -2.47
C TRP A 8 5.31 -3.51 -1.49
N LEU A 9 4.32 -4.26 -1.97
CA LEU A 9 3.27 -4.84 -1.15
C LEU A 9 3.84 -5.82 -0.10
N TYR A 10 4.81 -6.67 -0.47
CA TYR A 10 5.46 -7.56 0.50
C TYR A 10 6.17 -6.79 1.62
N GLN A 11 6.76 -5.63 1.32
CA GLN A 11 7.38 -4.78 2.34
C GLN A 11 6.32 -4.11 3.23
N LEU A 12 5.25 -3.57 2.63
CA LEU A 12 4.16 -2.92 3.33
C LEU A 12 3.34 -3.91 4.19
N ARG A 13 3.28 -5.19 3.81
CA ARG A 13 2.66 -6.26 4.60
C ARG A 13 3.34 -6.49 5.94
N ARG A 14 4.59 -6.06 6.13
CA ARG A 14 5.27 -6.08 7.44
C ARG A 14 4.69 -5.06 8.41
N CYS A 15 3.95 -4.07 7.92
CA CYS A 15 3.31 -3.06 8.75
C CYS A 15 1.94 -3.55 9.22
N SER A 16 1.75 -3.65 10.53
CA SER A 16 0.49 -4.11 11.12
C SER A 16 -0.50 -2.99 11.47
N SER A 17 -0.12 -1.73 11.24
CA SER A 17 -0.89 -0.56 11.69
C SER A 17 -1.01 0.49 10.60
N LEU A 18 -2.21 1.05 10.44
CA LEU A 18 -2.49 2.17 9.52
C LEU A 18 -1.55 3.36 9.76
N LYS A 19 -1.38 3.76 11.03
CA LYS A 19 -0.45 4.83 11.41
C LYS A 19 0.99 4.62 10.90
N THR A 20 1.46 3.37 10.90
CA THR A 20 2.79 3.04 10.40
C THR A 20 2.83 3.11 8.88
N LEU A 21 1.78 2.62 8.22
CA LEU A 21 1.63 2.71 6.76
C LEU A 21 1.65 4.17 6.29
N GLU A 22 0.84 5.04 6.89
CA GLU A 22 0.80 6.48 6.57
C GLU A 22 2.16 7.16 6.70
N LYS A 23 2.90 6.83 7.77
CA LYS A 23 4.25 7.36 7.99
C LYS A 23 5.24 6.92 6.90
N ILE A 24 5.12 5.68 6.43
CA ILE A 24 5.95 5.15 5.34
C ILE A 24 5.56 5.81 4.02
N ILE A 25 4.27 5.97 3.73
CA ILE A 25 3.79 6.67 2.52
C ILE A 25 4.36 8.08 2.48
N SER A 26 4.20 8.83 3.56
CA SER A 26 4.72 10.19 3.66
C SER A 26 6.24 10.22 3.46
N HIS A 27 6.99 9.32 4.10
CA HIS A 27 8.46 9.27 3.95
C HIS A 27 8.93 8.86 2.56
N ASN A 28 8.22 7.92 1.92
CA ASN A 28 8.56 7.41 0.59
C ASN A 28 8.13 8.37 -0.53
N GLN A 29 7.05 9.13 -0.37
CA GLN A 29 6.62 10.12 -1.39
C GLN A 29 7.71 11.15 -1.71
N TYR A 30 8.53 11.54 -0.74
CA TYR A 30 9.65 12.47 -0.95
C TYR A 30 10.94 11.80 -1.42
N LYS A 31 11.03 10.47 -1.33
CA LYS A 31 12.23 9.69 -1.67
C LYS A 31 12.15 8.96 -2.99
N LEU A 32 10.94 8.62 -3.43
CA LEU A 32 10.70 7.87 -4.65
C LEU A 32 10.58 8.79 -5.86
N THR A 33 11.07 8.31 -7.00
CA THR A 33 10.87 8.90 -8.32
C THR A 33 9.43 8.69 -8.79
N ALA A 34 8.94 9.56 -9.69
CA ALA A 34 7.56 9.49 -10.20
C ALA A 34 7.18 8.10 -10.73
N ASP A 35 8.13 7.40 -11.35
CA ASP A 35 7.97 6.04 -11.89
C ASP A 35 7.72 5.00 -10.78
N ASP A 36 8.46 5.08 -9.67
CA ASP A 36 8.30 4.17 -8.53
C ASP A 36 7.10 4.54 -7.65
N ILE A 37 6.68 5.81 -7.65
CA ILE A 37 5.51 6.29 -6.89
C ILE A 37 4.24 5.59 -7.37
N GLU A 38 4.07 5.35 -8.67
CA GLU A 38 2.87 4.68 -9.20
C GLU A 38 2.73 3.25 -8.65
N ALA A 39 3.81 2.47 -8.73
CA ALA A 39 3.85 1.11 -8.21
C ALA A 39 3.71 1.08 -6.68
N PHE A 40 4.30 2.05 -5.98
CA PHE A 40 4.20 2.20 -4.54
C PHE A 40 2.78 2.55 -4.09
N ASN A 41 2.12 3.52 -4.72
CA ASN A 41 0.76 3.92 -4.39
C ASN A 41 -0.21 2.74 -4.56
N SER A 42 -0.13 2.03 -5.70
CA SER A 42 -0.94 0.81 -5.91
C SER A 42 -0.73 -0.27 -4.84
N ALA A 43 0.46 -0.37 -4.26
CA ALA A 43 0.75 -1.30 -3.17
C ALA A 43 0.26 -0.77 -1.82
N ALA A 44 0.36 0.54 -1.59
CA ALA A 44 -0.13 1.24 -0.41
C ALA A 44 -1.65 1.13 -0.30
N ASP A 45 -2.38 1.42 -1.38
CA ASP A 45 -3.83 1.27 -1.48
C ASP A 45 -4.28 -0.17 -1.18
N HIS A 46 -3.57 -1.16 -1.74
CA HIS A 46 -3.83 -2.57 -1.46
C HIS A 46 -3.64 -2.87 0.04
N ARG A 47 -2.53 -2.41 0.62
CA ARG A 47 -2.26 -2.64 2.05
C ARG A 47 -3.27 -1.92 2.95
N LEU A 48 -3.71 -0.74 2.55
CA LEU A 48 -4.70 0.07 3.24
C LEU A 48 -6.02 -0.71 3.33
N ALA A 49 -6.48 -1.26 2.21
CA ALA A 49 -7.65 -2.14 2.16
C ALA A 49 -7.52 -3.38 3.07
N GLU A 50 -6.34 -4.02 3.08
CA GLU A 50 -6.09 -5.18 3.96
C GLU A 50 -6.17 -4.81 5.45
N LEU A 51 -5.64 -3.64 5.83
CA LEU A 51 -5.64 -3.16 7.21
C LEU A 51 -7.04 -2.72 7.65
N THR A 52 -7.78 -1.99 6.82
CA THR A 52 -9.16 -1.56 7.10
C THR A 52 -10.09 -2.75 7.34
N MET A 53 -9.94 -3.81 6.53
CA MET A 53 -10.74 -5.03 6.65
C MET A 53 -10.17 -6.05 7.64
N ASN A 54 -8.98 -5.77 8.18
CA ASN A 54 -8.19 -6.69 9.00
C ASN A 54 -8.07 -8.10 8.35
N LYS A 55 -7.89 -8.14 7.01
CA LYS A 55 -7.85 -9.37 6.21
C LYS A 55 -6.91 -9.21 5.02
N LEU A 56 -6.07 -10.21 4.76
CA LEU A 56 -5.21 -10.24 3.58
C LEU A 56 -6.02 -10.60 2.33
N TYR A 57 -5.83 -9.85 1.26
CA TYR A 57 -6.48 -10.07 -0.03
C TYR A 57 -5.43 -10.36 -1.10
N ASP A 58 -5.70 -11.34 -1.95
CA ASP A 58 -4.93 -11.52 -3.19
C ASP A 58 -5.30 -10.43 -4.20
N LYS A 59 -6.60 -10.15 -4.33
CA LYS A 59 -7.17 -9.01 -5.06
C LYS A 59 -8.18 -8.32 -4.17
N VAL A 60 -8.05 -7.01 -4.02
CA VAL A 60 -8.98 -6.21 -3.24
C VAL A 60 -10.31 -6.11 -4.00
N PRO A 61 -11.42 -6.64 -3.46
CA PRO A 61 -12.71 -6.56 -4.13
C PRO A 61 -13.23 -5.12 -4.11
N ALA A 62 -14.01 -4.76 -5.14
CA ALA A 62 -14.50 -3.40 -5.34
C ALA A 62 -15.26 -2.84 -4.11
N SER A 63 -15.99 -3.70 -3.42
CA SER A 63 -16.75 -3.35 -2.22
C SER A 63 -15.87 -2.86 -1.06
N VAL A 64 -14.62 -3.31 -0.98
CA VAL A 64 -13.70 -2.92 0.10
C VAL A 64 -13.27 -1.46 -0.02
N TRP A 65 -13.12 -0.94 -1.25
CA TRP A 65 -12.79 0.47 -1.47
C TRP A 65 -13.80 1.44 -0.90
N LYS A 66 -15.03 1.01 -0.61
CA LYS A 66 -16.04 1.84 0.08
C LYS A 66 -15.72 2.09 1.55
N TYR A 67 -14.84 1.27 2.14
CA TYR A 67 -14.44 1.36 3.55
C TYR A 67 -13.06 1.99 3.71
N VAL A 68 -12.31 2.09 2.62
CA VAL A 68 -11.02 2.78 2.56
C VAL A 68 -11.32 4.25 2.35
N GLN A 69 -10.85 5.11 3.25
CA GLN A 69 -11.21 6.53 3.33
C GLN A 69 -10.01 7.43 3.02
#